data_AF-A0A9D2F391-F1
#
_entry.id   AF-A0A9D2F391-F1
#
_cell.length_a   1.000
_cell.length_b   1.000
_cell.length_c   1.000
_cell.angle_alpha   90.00
_cell.angle_beta   90.00
_cell.angle_gamma   90.00
#
_symmetry.space_group_name_H-M   'P 1'
#
loop_
_entity.id
_entity.type
_entity.pdbx_description
1 polymer ?
#
loop_
_entity_poly.entity_id
_entity_poly.type
_entity_poly.pdbx_seq_one_letter_code
_entity_poly.pdbx_strand_id
1 'polypeptide(L)'
;MQFHAITLNSVPEASYLTAENAWRYRAIMRTFYLESQKAHIRLNKTELLALLRADVHFGEYTVEQLEQDLNALCAWRNLVPIQDPHRPTSIAEYKNKQFSYSMSQTATEIERMTLSLENLNLRTAILSSQLFERILDTLERMANQTRSDSHTLNQLWDQLQQDFRQLTNRYQDYLRDFYSSHARHILQTTEFLPYKDKVVRYLQE
;
A
#
# COMPACT_ATOMS: atom_id res chain seq x y z
N MET A 1 -23.93 17.15 -10.30
CA MET A 1 -22.65 16.77 -9.65
C MET A 1 -22.28 17.84 -8.64
N GLN A 2 -22.61 17.64 -7.37
CA GLN A 2 -22.11 18.51 -6.29
C GLN A 2 -20.67 18.12 -6.02
N PHE A 3 -19.72 18.92 -6.52
CA PHE A 3 -18.35 18.90 -6.05
C PHE A 3 -18.39 19.23 -4.55
N HIS A 4 -18.42 18.19 -3.71
CA HIS A 4 -18.11 18.34 -2.29
C HIS A 4 -16.71 18.95 -2.24
N ALA A 5 -16.60 20.09 -1.59
CA ALA A 5 -15.40 20.92 -1.54
C ALA A 5 -14.14 20.04 -1.49
N ILE A 6 -13.39 20.02 -2.60
CA ILE A 6 -12.02 19.52 -2.58
C ILE A 6 -11.35 20.43 -1.57
N THR A 7 -11.08 19.91 -0.37
CA THR A 7 -10.29 20.62 0.62
C THR A 7 -8.90 20.77 0.02
N LEU A 8 -8.63 21.90 -0.64
CA LEU A 8 -7.32 22.30 -1.18
C LEU A 8 -6.30 22.58 -0.06
N ASN A 9 -6.57 22.10 1.16
CA ASN A 9 -5.70 22.24 2.29
C ASN A 9 -4.48 21.37 2.08
N SER A 10 -3.34 21.87 2.54
CA SER A 10 -2.12 21.06 2.62
C SER A 10 -2.40 19.78 3.41
N VAL A 11 -1.83 18.67 2.94
CA VAL A 11 -1.83 17.39 3.65
C VAL A 11 -0.50 17.30 4.39
N PRO A 12 -0.39 17.85 5.62
CA PRO A 12 0.86 17.86 6.36
C PRO A 12 1.40 16.44 6.58
N GLU A 13 0.50 15.45 6.67
CA GLU A 13 0.83 14.04 6.84
C GLU A 13 1.67 13.50 5.67
N ALA A 14 1.55 14.04 4.46
CA ALA A 14 2.36 13.61 3.31
C ALA A 14 3.77 14.24 3.29
N SER A 15 4.05 15.22 4.14
CA SER A 15 5.31 16.00 4.11
C SER A 15 6.55 15.14 4.34
N TYR A 16 6.43 14.02 5.05
CA TYR A 16 7.56 13.13 5.32
C TYR A 16 8.10 12.44 4.06
N LEU A 17 7.28 12.34 3.00
CA LEU A 17 7.68 11.75 1.72
C LEU A 17 8.60 12.67 0.91
N THR A 18 8.53 13.99 1.15
CA THR A 18 9.25 15.01 0.37
C THR A 18 10.30 15.78 1.16
N ALA A 19 10.44 15.51 2.47
CA ALA A 19 11.43 16.17 3.31
C ALA A 19 12.88 15.78 2.94
N GLU A 20 13.87 16.60 3.31
CA GLU A 20 15.30 16.35 3.02
C GLU A 20 15.77 14.98 3.56
N ASN A 21 15.31 14.61 4.76
CA ASN A 21 15.59 13.31 5.38
C ASN A 21 14.47 12.28 5.16
N ALA A 22 13.77 12.34 4.02
CA ALA A 22 12.65 11.46 3.70
C ALA A 22 12.99 9.98 3.95
N TRP A 23 14.18 9.52 3.60
CA TRP A 23 14.59 8.13 3.82
C TRP A 23 14.51 7.68 5.29
N ARG A 24 14.86 8.56 6.25
CA ARG A 24 14.76 8.28 7.69
C ARG A 24 13.30 8.23 8.13
N TYR A 25 12.52 9.23 7.74
CA TYR A 25 11.10 9.28 8.08
C TYR A 25 10.35 8.09 7.50
N ARG A 26 10.64 7.73 6.25
CA ARG A 26 10.06 6.56 5.58
C ARG A 26 10.42 5.28 6.33
N ALA A 27 11.65 5.11 6.80
CA ALA A 27 12.02 3.94 7.60
C ALA A 27 11.29 3.87 8.95
N ILE A 28 11.15 5.00 9.65
CA ILE A 28 10.37 5.08 10.89
C ILE A 28 8.91 4.71 10.63
N MET A 29 8.27 5.34 9.63
CA MET A 29 6.88 5.08 9.27
C MET A 29 6.67 3.61 8.84
N ARG A 30 7.56 3.08 8.01
CA ARG A 30 7.58 1.67 7.61
C ARG A 30 7.63 0.73 8.82
N THR A 31 8.46 1.06 9.80
CA THR A 31 8.64 0.25 11.01
C THR A 31 7.36 0.25 11.85
N PHE A 32 6.75 1.41 12.10
CA PHE A 32 5.44 1.50 12.76
C PHE A 32 4.36 0.71 12.00
N TYR A 33 4.34 0.81 10.67
CA TYR A 33 3.36 0.11 9.84
C TYR A 33 3.53 -1.41 9.93
N LEU A 34 4.76 -1.93 9.84
CA LEU A 34 5.04 -3.36 9.96
C LEU A 34 4.72 -3.91 11.35
N GLU A 35 5.07 -3.17 12.40
CA GLU A 35 4.74 -3.56 13.78
C GLU A 35 3.24 -3.51 14.06
N SER A 36 2.52 -2.54 13.47
CA SER A 36 1.05 -2.48 13.59
C SER A 36 0.36 -3.71 12.99
N GLN A 37 0.91 -4.32 11.94
CA GLN A 37 0.40 -5.57 11.36
C GLN A 37 0.59 -6.78 12.29
N LYS A 38 1.56 -6.72 13.19
CA LYS A 38 1.82 -7.74 14.22
C LYS A 38 1.02 -7.48 15.51
N ALA A 39 -0.02 -6.64 15.45
CA ALA A 39 -0.80 -6.16 16.59
C ALA A 39 -0.01 -5.32 17.61
N HIS A 40 1.18 -4.83 17.25
CA HIS A 40 2.00 -3.97 18.10
C HIS A 40 1.85 -2.50 17.65
N ILE A 41 0.82 -1.83 18.17
CA ILE A 41 0.35 -0.52 17.67
C ILE A 41 1.12 0.65 18.29
N ARG A 42 1.75 0.44 19.45
CA ARG A 42 2.50 1.47 20.19
C ARG A 42 3.96 1.06 20.29
N LEU A 43 4.87 1.96 19.97
CA LEU A 43 6.31 1.75 20.11
C LEU A 43 6.94 2.83 21.00
N ASN A 44 7.85 2.41 21.86
CA ASN A 44 8.72 3.29 22.62
C ASN A 44 9.95 3.70 21.81
N LYS A 45 10.60 4.81 22.21
CA LYS A 45 11.86 5.27 21.59
C LYS A 45 12.94 4.19 21.56
N THR A 46 13.10 3.45 22.66
CA THR A 46 14.11 2.40 22.80
C THR A 46 13.84 1.24 21.85
N GLU A 47 12.58 0.82 21.74
CA GLU A 47 12.16 -0.26 20.84
C GLU A 47 12.34 0.15 19.38
N LEU A 48 11.90 1.36 19.03
CA LEU A 48 12.04 1.90 17.70
C LEU A 48 13.51 2.02 17.29
N LEU A 49 14.38 2.50 18.18
CA LEU A 49 15.81 2.57 17.91
C LEU A 49 16.43 1.18 17.70
N ALA A 50 16.04 0.19 18.51
CA ALA A 50 16.51 -1.17 18.37
C ALA A 50 16.07 -1.80 17.04
N LEU A 51 14.81 -1.56 16.63
CA LEU A 51 14.27 -2.03 15.36
C LEU A 51 14.95 -1.36 14.16
N LEU A 52 15.21 -0.05 14.22
CA LEU A 52 15.90 0.66 13.15
C LEU A 52 17.35 0.17 13.02
N ARG A 53 18.08 0.01 14.13
CA ARG A 53 19.47 -0.48 14.14
C ARG A 53 19.63 -1.93 13.71
N ALA A 54 18.55 -2.69 13.56
CA ALA A 54 18.61 -4.00 12.94
C ALA A 54 19.02 -3.92 11.46
N ASP A 55 18.77 -2.79 10.81
CA ASP A 55 19.24 -2.51 9.45
C ASP A 55 20.62 -1.83 9.49
N VAL A 56 21.53 -2.32 8.64
CA VAL A 56 22.91 -1.83 8.52
C VAL A 56 22.96 -0.34 8.20
N HIS A 57 21.96 0.19 7.49
CA HIS A 57 21.86 1.60 7.12
C HIS A 57 21.65 2.55 8.31
N PHE A 58 21.22 2.03 9.47
CA PHE A 58 20.96 2.81 10.68
C PHE A 58 21.98 2.55 11.79
N GLY A 59 23.13 1.93 11.48
CA GLY A 59 24.17 1.63 12.47
C GLY A 59 24.70 2.86 13.21
N GLU A 60 24.84 4.00 12.52
CA GLU A 60 25.29 5.28 13.10
C GLU A 60 24.14 6.16 13.63
N TYR A 61 22.89 5.67 13.59
CA TYR A 61 21.73 6.47 13.96
C TYR A 61 21.69 6.70 15.48
N THR A 62 21.67 7.98 15.88
CA THR A 62 21.74 8.40 17.28
C THR A 62 20.36 8.64 17.89
N VAL A 63 20.30 8.64 19.22
CA VAL A 63 19.04 8.88 19.95
C VAL A 63 18.55 10.31 19.72
N GLU A 64 19.46 11.27 19.63
CA GLU A 64 19.15 12.69 19.39
C GLU A 64 18.51 12.89 18.01
N GLN A 65 19.01 12.20 16.99
CA GLN A 65 18.43 12.21 15.65
C GLN A 65 17.02 11.60 15.67
N LEU A 66 16.83 10.49 16.39
CA LEU A 66 15.51 9.89 16.56
C LEU A 66 14.51 10.83 17.23
N GLU A 67 14.93 11.57 18.25
CA GLU A 67 14.05 12.54 18.91
C GLU A 67 13.67 13.70 17.99
N GLN A 68 14.62 14.23 17.21
CA GLN A 68 14.32 15.26 16.21
C GLN A 68 13.34 14.74 15.16
N ASP A 69 13.55 13.50 14.68
CA ASP A 69 12.72 12.93 13.63
C ASP A 69 11.29 12.61 14.13
N LEU A 70 11.16 12.08 15.35
CA LEU A 70 9.86 11.85 15.99
C LEU A 70 9.10 13.16 16.23
N ASN A 71 9.78 14.23 16.64
CA ASN A 71 9.16 15.54 16.81
C ASN A 71 8.62 16.09 15.48
N ALA A 72 9.38 15.95 14.39
CA ALA A 72 8.92 16.34 13.05
C ALA A 72 7.69 15.54 12.61
N LEU A 73 7.72 14.21 12.79
CA LEU A 73 6.59 13.33 12.47
C LEU A 73 5.35 13.63 13.32
N CYS A 74 5.51 14.04 14.58
CA CYS A 74 4.41 14.52 15.41
C CYS A 74 3.86 15.87 14.94
N ALA A 75 4.74 16.80 14.54
CA ALA A 75 4.34 18.11 13.99
C ALA A 75 3.52 17.96 12.69
N TRP A 76 3.85 16.96 11.86
CA TRP A 76 3.11 16.61 10.66
C TRP A 76 1.86 15.75 10.91
N ARG A 77 1.51 15.46 12.17
CA ARG A 77 0.35 14.63 12.56
C ARG A 77 0.44 13.18 12.06
N ASN A 78 1.65 12.69 11.78
CA ASN A 78 1.89 11.30 11.41
C ASN A 78 1.92 10.37 12.62
N LEU A 79 2.49 10.85 13.73
CA LEU A 79 2.56 10.12 14.99
C LEU A 79 1.80 10.86 16.09
N VAL A 80 1.16 10.09 16.97
CA VAL A 80 0.48 10.57 18.17
C VAL A 80 1.34 10.18 19.38
N PRO A 81 1.89 11.14 20.13
CA PRO A 81 2.59 10.86 21.37
C PRO A 81 1.58 10.55 22.48
N ILE A 82 1.73 9.40 23.12
CA ILE A 82 0.93 8.94 24.25
C ILE A 82 1.84 8.91 25.47
N GLN A 83 1.45 9.64 26.52
CA GLN A 83 2.11 9.53 27.81
C GLN A 83 1.62 8.25 28.47
N ASP A 84 2.54 7.35 28.82
CA ASP A 84 2.19 6.20 29.66
C ASP A 84 2.00 6.68 31.10
N PRO A 85 0.80 6.54 31.69
CA PRO A 85 0.59 6.87 33.11
C PRO A 85 1.10 5.75 34.05
N HIS A 86 1.86 4.78 33.55
CA HIS A 86 2.25 3.61 34.36
C HIS A 86 3.28 3.96 35.43
N ARG A 87 2.95 3.55 36.65
CA ARG A 87 3.72 3.73 37.88
C ARG A 87 5.07 3.01 37.72
N PRO A 88 6.21 3.71 37.73
CA PRO A 88 7.49 3.11 37.37
C PRO A 88 7.92 2.08 38.40
N THR A 89 8.27 0.89 37.92
CA THR A 89 8.80 -0.22 38.70
C THR A 89 10.30 -0.10 38.94
N SER A 90 11.00 0.74 38.18
CA SER A 90 12.45 0.96 38.30
C SER A 90 12.85 2.45 38.24
N ILE A 91 13.92 2.81 38.95
CA ILE A 91 14.50 4.16 39.00
C ILE A 91 14.97 4.64 37.61
N ALA A 92 15.36 3.71 36.73
CA ALA A 92 15.73 4.00 35.35
C ALA A 92 14.50 4.33 34.47
N GLU A 93 13.34 3.76 34.77
CA GLU A 93 12.07 4.01 34.06
C GLU A 93 11.47 5.37 34.45
N TYR A 94 11.67 5.82 35.69
CA TYR A 94 11.21 7.13 36.15
C TYR A 94 11.94 8.30 35.46
N LYS A 95 13.21 8.11 35.09
CA LYS A 95 14.07 9.20 34.56
C LYS A 95 13.87 9.45 33.06
N ASN A 96 13.45 8.43 32.32
CA ASN A 96 13.01 8.58 30.93
C ASN A 96 11.51 8.81 30.93
N LYS A 97 11.04 10.01 30.60
CA LYS A 97 9.62 10.26 30.30
C LYS A 97 9.20 9.27 29.20
N GLN A 98 8.54 8.17 29.55
CA GLN A 98 8.18 7.10 28.62
C GLN A 98 7.02 7.60 27.77
N PHE A 99 7.36 8.15 26.61
CA PHE A 99 6.40 8.42 25.56
C PHE A 99 6.35 7.20 24.66
N SER A 100 5.18 6.59 24.60
CA SER A 100 4.81 5.66 23.53
C SER A 100 4.31 6.47 22.34
N TYR A 101 4.61 6.02 21.12
CA TYR A 101 4.12 6.64 19.90
C TYR A 101 3.24 5.66 19.14
N SER A 102 2.18 6.16 18.51
CA SER A 102 1.34 5.38 17.60
C SER A 102 1.12 6.13 16.30
N MET A 103 1.01 5.39 15.19
CA MET A 103 0.71 5.99 13.89
C MET A 103 -0.75 6.48 13.83
N SER A 104 -0.97 7.65 13.23
CA SER A 104 -2.32 8.14 12.96
C SER A 104 -2.99 7.35 11.83
N GLN A 105 -4.33 7.36 11.79
CA GLN A 105 -5.09 6.67 10.74
C GLN A 105 -4.73 7.21 9.34
N THR A 106 -4.64 8.52 9.19
CA THR A 106 -4.25 9.17 7.92
C THR A 106 -2.87 8.70 7.47
N ALA A 107 -1.91 8.66 8.38
CA ALA A 107 -0.56 8.25 8.05
C ALA A 107 -0.46 6.74 7.72
N THR A 108 -1.31 5.92 8.33
CA THR A 108 -1.44 4.49 7.99
C THR A 108 -1.90 4.30 6.55
N GLU A 109 -2.88 5.09 6.11
CA GLU A 109 -3.37 5.03 4.72
C GLU A 109 -2.36 5.60 3.71
N ILE A 110 -1.62 6.66 4.08
CA ILE A 110 -0.53 7.19 3.24
C ILE A 110 0.59 6.15 3.10
N GLU A 111 0.98 5.46 4.17
CA GLU A 111 2.01 4.43 4.11
C GLU A 111 1.52 3.23 3.28
N ARG A 112 0.26 2.82 3.43
CA ARG A 112 -0.37 1.79 2.59
C ARG A 112 -0.34 2.19 1.11
N MET A 113 -0.67 3.43 0.78
CA MET A 113 -0.60 3.97 -0.58
C MET A 113 0.84 3.96 -1.11
N THR A 114 1.80 4.37 -0.29
CA THR A 114 3.20 4.41 -0.68
C THR A 114 3.70 3.01 -1.03
N LEU A 115 3.32 2.00 -0.24
CA LEU A 115 3.58 0.60 -0.55
C LEU A 115 2.85 0.10 -1.78
N SER A 116 1.62 0.58 -1.95
CA SER A 116 0.86 0.58 -3.20
C SER A 116 1.76 0.80 -4.41
N LEU A 117 2.29 2.02 -4.47
CA LEU A 117 3.08 2.56 -5.57
C LEU A 117 4.40 1.83 -5.77
N GLU A 118 5.10 1.47 -4.69
CA GLU A 118 6.35 0.70 -4.77
C GLU A 118 6.13 -0.70 -5.36
N ASN A 119 5.03 -1.35 -4.97
CA ASN A 119 4.67 -2.65 -5.52
C ASN A 119 4.18 -2.57 -6.97
N LEU A 120 3.57 -1.45 -7.40
CA LEU A 120 3.16 -1.24 -8.78
C LEU A 120 4.37 -1.22 -9.72
N ASN A 121 5.46 -0.55 -9.33
CA ASN A 121 6.70 -0.52 -10.13
C ASN A 121 7.32 -1.92 -10.32
N LEU A 122 7.10 -2.85 -9.38
CA LEU A 122 7.59 -4.24 -9.47
C LEU A 122 6.64 -5.15 -10.25
N ARG A 123 5.34 -4.82 -10.28
CA ARG A 123 4.30 -5.56 -11.00
C ARG A 123 4.18 -5.03 -12.42
N THR A 124 5.23 -5.24 -13.23
CA THR A 124 5.12 -5.12 -14.70
C THR A 124 3.85 -5.85 -15.14
N ALA A 125 2.95 -5.16 -15.82
CA ALA A 125 1.59 -5.61 -16.08
C ALA A 125 1.54 -6.90 -16.91
N ILE A 126 1.56 -8.05 -16.23
CA ILE A 126 1.23 -9.34 -16.84
C ILE A 126 -0.26 -9.54 -16.63
N LEU A 127 -1.03 -9.62 -17.72
CA LEU A 127 -2.37 -10.20 -17.65
C LEU A 127 -2.21 -11.66 -17.22
N SER A 128 -2.36 -11.93 -15.94
CA SER A 128 -2.33 -13.29 -15.42
C SER A 128 -3.50 -14.06 -16.00
N SER A 129 -3.23 -15.07 -16.84
CA SER A 129 -4.22 -16.00 -17.39
C SER A 129 -5.13 -16.59 -16.31
N GLN A 130 -4.58 -16.77 -15.10
CA GLN A 130 -5.26 -17.24 -13.89
C GLN A 130 -6.51 -16.43 -13.50
N LEU A 131 -6.58 -15.13 -13.82
CA LEU A 131 -7.79 -14.33 -13.53
C LEU A 131 -8.96 -14.75 -14.41
N PHE A 132 -8.69 -15.05 -15.68
CA PHE A 132 -9.74 -15.53 -16.60
C PHE A 132 -10.23 -16.91 -16.19
N GLU A 133 -9.31 -17.81 -15.82
CA GLU A 133 -9.67 -19.14 -15.29
C GLU A 133 -10.53 -19.03 -14.03
N ARG A 134 -10.22 -18.12 -13.11
CA ARG A 134 -10.99 -17.91 -11.88
C ARG A 134 -12.39 -17.34 -12.14
N ILE A 135 -12.51 -16.39 -13.07
CA ILE A 135 -13.81 -15.84 -13.48
C ILE A 135 -14.67 -16.95 -14.10
N LEU A 136 -14.07 -17.78 -14.96
CA LEU A 136 -14.77 -18.88 -15.61
C LEU A 136 -15.25 -19.93 -14.60
N ASP A 137 -14.39 -20.37 -13.67
CA ASP A 137 -14.76 -21.28 -12.57
C ASP A 137 -15.87 -20.69 -11.69
N THR A 138 -15.83 -19.38 -11.41
CA THR A 138 -16.89 -18.70 -10.62
C THR A 138 -18.22 -18.71 -11.37
N LEU A 139 -18.22 -18.42 -12.67
CA LEU A 139 -19.42 -18.46 -13.51
C LEU A 139 -19.99 -19.88 -13.63
N GLU A 140 -19.15 -20.90 -13.79
CA GLU A 140 -19.57 -22.31 -13.82
C GLU A 140 -20.21 -22.73 -12.50
N ARG A 141 -19.64 -22.32 -11.36
CA ARG A 141 -20.23 -22.57 -10.03
C ARG A 141 -21.57 -21.90 -9.87
N MET A 142 -21.73 -20.67 -10.35
CA MET A 142 -23.03 -19.97 -10.31
C MET A 142 -24.07 -20.65 -11.22
N ALA A 143 -23.68 -21.12 -12.40
CA ALA A 143 -24.58 -21.80 -13.33
C ALA A 143 -25.04 -23.18 -12.83
N ASN A 144 -24.15 -23.92 -12.16
CA ASN A 144 -24.44 -25.26 -11.63
C ASN A 144 -25.21 -25.23 -10.30
N GLN A 145 -25.32 -24.07 -9.67
CA GLN A 145 -26.02 -23.88 -8.40
C GLN A 145 -27.49 -23.49 -8.59
N THR A 146 -28.32 -24.46 -8.99
CA THR A 146 -29.76 -24.25 -9.25
C THR A 146 -30.62 -24.10 -7.99
N ARG A 147 -30.06 -24.35 -6.79
CA ARG A 147 -30.79 -24.37 -5.52
C ARG A 147 -29.94 -23.89 -4.33
N SER A 148 -29.18 -22.83 -4.54
CA SER A 148 -28.28 -22.29 -3.54
C SER A 148 -28.94 -21.28 -2.61
N ASP A 149 -28.44 -21.24 -1.38
CA ASP A 149 -28.83 -20.25 -0.39
C ASP A 149 -28.46 -18.84 -0.88
N SER A 150 -29.35 -17.87 -0.67
CA SER A 150 -29.20 -16.49 -1.16
C SER A 150 -27.87 -15.86 -0.73
N HIS A 151 -27.37 -16.26 0.44
CA HIS A 151 -26.07 -15.83 0.94
C HIS A 151 -24.89 -16.30 0.06
N THR A 152 -24.90 -17.56 -0.38
CA THR A 152 -23.83 -18.13 -1.20
C THR A 152 -23.80 -17.54 -2.61
N LEU A 153 -24.97 -17.25 -3.19
CA LEU A 153 -25.08 -16.55 -4.47
C LEU A 153 -24.52 -15.12 -4.38
N ASN A 154 -24.82 -14.40 -3.30
CA ASN A 154 -24.28 -13.06 -3.07
C ASN A 154 -22.75 -13.09 -2.91
N GLN A 155 -22.18 -14.07 -2.20
CA GLN A 155 -20.72 -14.21 -2.09
C GLN A 155 -20.05 -14.48 -3.45
N LEU A 156 -20.62 -15.39 -4.26
CA LEU A 156 -20.10 -15.67 -5.60
C LEU A 156 -20.20 -14.44 -6.52
N TRP A 157 -21.29 -13.68 -6.41
CA TRP A 157 -21.46 -12.44 -7.14
C TRP A 157 -20.44 -11.37 -6.72
N ASP A 158 -20.21 -11.19 -5.42
CA ASP A 158 -19.20 -10.26 -4.90
C ASP A 158 -17.80 -10.64 -5.37
N GLN A 159 -17.46 -11.93 -5.36
CA GLN A 159 -16.19 -12.44 -5.86
C GLN A 159 -16.04 -12.17 -7.37
N LEU A 160 -17.06 -12.46 -8.16
CA LEU A 160 -17.08 -12.18 -9.60
C LEU A 160 -16.86 -10.69 -9.88
N GLN A 161 -17.54 -9.81 -9.14
CA GLN A 161 -17.37 -8.37 -9.29
C GLN A 161 -15.97 -7.87 -8.92
N GLN A 162 -15.36 -8.44 -7.87
CA GLN A 162 -13.99 -8.11 -7.49
C GLN A 162 -13.01 -8.55 -8.57
N ASP A 163 -13.20 -9.74 -9.14
CA ASP A 163 -12.35 -10.31 -10.18
C ASP A 163 -12.44 -9.50 -11.48
N PHE A 164 -13.64 -9.11 -11.90
CA PHE A 164 -13.84 -8.24 -13.05
C PHE A 164 -13.23 -6.85 -12.87
N ARG A 165 -13.36 -6.27 -11.66
CA ARG A 165 -12.71 -4.99 -11.34
C ARG A 165 -11.19 -5.11 -11.41
N GLN A 166 -10.62 -6.18 -10.86
CA GLN A 166 -9.19 -6.46 -10.95
C GLN A 166 -8.73 -6.64 -12.40
N LEU A 167 -9.50 -7.38 -13.21
CA LEU A 167 -9.19 -7.58 -14.63
C LEU A 167 -9.19 -6.26 -15.40
N THR A 168 -10.20 -5.42 -15.19
CA THR A 168 -10.34 -4.13 -15.87
C THR A 168 -9.18 -3.20 -15.51
N ASN A 169 -8.84 -3.09 -14.22
CA ASN A 169 -7.73 -2.25 -13.78
C ASN A 169 -6.39 -2.76 -14.34
N ARG A 170 -6.13 -4.07 -14.26
CA ARG A 170 -4.91 -4.67 -14.82
C ARG A 170 -4.82 -4.52 -16.33
N TYR A 171 -5.94 -4.57 -17.04
CA TYR A 171 -5.97 -4.30 -18.48
C TYR A 171 -5.66 -2.84 -18.80
N GLN A 172 -6.22 -1.89 -18.05
CA GLN A 172 -5.89 -0.47 -18.21
C GLN A 172 -4.41 -0.18 -17.90
N ASP A 173 -3.86 -0.80 -16.87
CA ASP A 173 -2.44 -0.71 -16.52
C ASP A 173 -1.57 -1.37 -17.60
N TYR A 174 -1.95 -2.54 -18.12
CA TYR A 174 -1.30 -3.19 -19.25
C TYR A 174 -1.28 -2.30 -20.50
N LEU A 175 -2.42 -1.70 -20.87
CA LEU A 175 -2.47 -0.77 -21.99
C LEU A 175 -1.58 0.44 -21.73
N ARG A 176 -1.58 1.00 -20.51
CA ARG A 176 -0.71 2.12 -20.15
C ARG A 176 0.76 1.75 -20.30
N ASP A 177 1.18 0.58 -19.83
CA ASP A 177 2.56 0.08 -19.94
C ASP A 177 2.95 -0.22 -21.40
N PHE A 178 2.04 -0.83 -22.15
CA PHE A 178 2.17 -1.13 -23.57
C PHE A 178 2.38 0.16 -24.40
N TYR A 179 1.57 1.19 -24.13
CA TYR A 179 1.63 2.46 -24.84
C TYR A 179 2.69 3.43 -24.29
N SER A 180 3.18 3.28 -23.06
CA SER A 180 4.18 4.19 -22.46
C SER A 180 5.63 3.75 -22.66
N SER A 181 5.91 2.45 -22.66
CA SER A 181 7.28 1.91 -22.84
C SER A 181 7.58 1.44 -24.27
N HIS A 182 6.58 0.88 -24.95
CA HIS A 182 6.79 0.15 -26.20
C HIS A 182 6.25 0.84 -27.46
N ALA A 183 5.55 1.98 -27.33
CA ALA A 183 4.98 2.69 -28.47
C ALA A 183 6.02 3.14 -29.51
N ARG A 184 7.30 3.33 -29.15
CA ARG A 184 8.34 3.65 -30.15
C ARG A 184 8.89 2.44 -30.91
N HIS A 185 8.80 1.23 -30.36
CA HIS A 185 9.41 0.03 -30.95
C HIS A 185 8.39 -0.90 -31.64
N ILE A 186 7.17 -1.05 -31.10
CA ILE A 186 6.11 -1.87 -31.71
C ILE A 186 5.44 -1.16 -32.90
N LEU A 187 5.31 0.17 -32.87
CA LEU A 187 4.78 0.91 -34.02
C LEU A 187 5.71 0.85 -35.26
N GLN A 188 6.95 0.39 -35.11
CA GLN A 188 7.91 0.24 -36.21
C GLN A 188 8.13 -1.21 -36.65
N THR A 189 7.62 -2.21 -35.94
CA THR A 189 7.92 -3.61 -36.27
C THR A 189 6.75 -4.27 -37.01
N THR A 190 7.06 -4.88 -38.16
CA THR A 190 6.17 -5.61 -39.09
C THR A 190 5.38 -6.77 -38.46
N GLU A 191 5.57 -7.07 -37.18
CA GLU A 191 4.90 -8.15 -36.43
C GLU A 191 3.55 -7.76 -35.82
N PHE A 192 3.18 -6.47 -35.80
CA PHE A 192 1.91 -6.02 -35.19
C PHE A 192 0.66 -6.42 -36.00
N LEU A 193 0.77 -6.50 -37.32
CA LEU A 193 -0.33 -6.87 -38.23
C LEU A 193 -0.87 -8.30 -37.98
N PRO A 194 -0.03 -9.36 -37.92
CA PRO A 194 -0.52 -10.72 -37.71
C PRO A 194 -1.15 -10.96 -36.32
N TYR A 195 -0.75 -10.20 -35.29
CA TYR A 195 -1.36 -10.29 -33.96
C TYR A 195 -2.77 -9.68 -33.94
N LYS A 196 -2.97 -8.54 -34.63
CA LYS A 196 -4.29 -7.93 -34.79
C LYS A 196 -5.27 -8.88 -35.51
N ASP A 197 -4.81 -9.55 -36.56
CA ASP A 197 -5.65 -10.46 -37.35
C ASP A 197 -6.05 -11.71 -36.57
N LYS A 198 -5.20 -12.23 -35.69
CA LYS A 198 -5.57 -13.34 -34.79
C LYS A 198 -6.64 -12.95 -33.78
N VAL A 199 -6.53 -11.77 -33.18
CA VAL A 199 -7.51 -11.28 -32.19
C VAL A 199 -8.87 -10.98 -32.85
N VAL A 200 -8.88 -10.41 -34.06
CA VAL A 200 -10.12 -10.16 -34.80
C VAL A 200 -10.81 -11.46 -35.18
N ARG A 201 -10.06 -12.48 -35.63
CA ARG A 201 -10.63 -13.78 -36.00
C ARG A 201 -11.22 -14.53 -34.80
N TYR A 202 -10.61 -14.42 -33.63
CA TYR A 202 -11.10 -15.01 -32.38
C TYR A 202 -12.37 -14.33 -31.82
N LEU A 203 -12.69 -13.11 -32.27
CA LEU A 203 -13.90 -12.37 -31.86
C LEU A 203 -15.06 -12.49 -32.86
N GLN A 204 -14.84 -13.13 -34.02
CA GLN A 204 -15.85 -13.35 -35.06
C GLN A 204 -16.38 -14.79 -35.09
N GLU A 205 -15.75 -15.71 -34.37
CA GLU A 205 -16.26 -17.06 -34.03
C GLU A 205 -16.88 -17.04 -32.63
#